data_AF-A0A0M3IQQ4-F1
#
_entry.id   AF-A0A0M3IQQ4-F1
#
_cell.length_a   1.000
_cell.length_b   1.000
_cell.length_c   1.000
_cell.angle_alpha   90.00
_cell.angle_beta   90.00
_cell.angle_gamma   90.00
#
_symmetry.space_group_name_H-M   'P 1'
#
loop_
_entity.id
_entity.type
_entity.pdbx_description
1 polymer ?
#
loop_
_entity_poly.entity_id
_entity_poly.type
_entity_poly.pdbx_seq_one_letter_code
_entity_poly.pdbx_strand_id
1 'polypeptide(L)' 'MCEEIRFFANPPDDGALARYVAHDADFCYKIADNMTMEDGALLEPLSVAVHATRRANVTIGQKILVLGAG' A
#
# COMPACT_ATOMS: atom_id res chain seq x y z
N MET A 1 -14.35 -5.53 -7.48
CA MET A 1 -13.25 -4.57 -7.74
C MET A 1 -13.88 -3.32 -8.30
N CYS A 2 -13.34 -2.12 -8.02
CA CYS A 2 -13.81 -0.89 -8.64
C CYS A 2 -13.21 -0.80 -10.05
N GLU A 3 -14.06 -0.66 -11.08
CA GLU A 3 -13.62 -0.66 -12.49
C GLU A 3 -12.93 0.65 -12.87
N GLU A 4 -13.34 1.76 -12.23
CA GLU A 4 -12.84 3.12 -12.52
C GLU A 4 -11.80 3.58 -11.50
N ILE A 5 -11.04 2.65 -10.92
CA ILE A 5 -9.99 3.00 -9.96
C ILE A 5 -8.85 3.74 -10.67
N ARG A 6 -8.41 4.86 -10.09
CA ARG A 6 -7.20 5.58 -10.50
C ARG A 6 -6.09 5.31 -9.50
N PHE A 7 -4.90 5.01 -10.01
CA PHE A 7 -3.74 4.68 -9.20
C PHE A 7 -2.50 5.29 -9.83
N PHE A 8 -1.60 5.84 -9.01
CA PHE A 8 -0.39 6.47 -9.53
C PHE A 8 0.44 5.51 -10.38
N ALA A 9 1.03 6.05 -11.44
CA ALA A 9 1.87 5.31 -12.39
C ALA A 9 1.17 4.17 -13.15
N ASN A 10 -0.18 4.14 -13.19
CA ASN A 10 -0.94 3.33 -14.13
C ASN A 10 -1.42 4.21 -15.30
N PRO A 11 -0.87 4.06 -16.53
CA PRO A 11 -1.26 4.91 -17.65
C PRO A 11 -2.79 4.93 -17.86
N PRO A 12 -3.40 6.12 -18.05
CA PRO A 12 -2.77 7.42 -18.34
C PRO A 12 -2.38 8.27 -17.11
N ASP A 13 -2.56 7.76 -15.89
CA ASP A 13 -2.34 8.54 -14.66
C ASP A 13 -0.85 8.72 -14.33
N ASP A 14 -0.47 9.92 -13.91
CA ASP A 14 0.90 10.28 -13.54
C ASP A 14 1.43 9.49 -12.33
N GLY A 15 2.75 9.35 -12.25
CA GLY A 15 3.44 8.71 -11.11
C GLY A 15 3.79 9.70 -10.00
N ALA A 16 4.26 9.16 -8.87
CA ALA A 16 4.67 9.94 -7.71
C ALA A 16 6.16 10.35 -7.68
N LEU A 17 6.96 9.97 -8.68
CA LEU A 17 8.38 10.37 -8.80
C LEU A 17 8.49 11.83 -9.32
N ALA A 18 8.05 12.77 -8.48
CA ALA A 18 8.02 14.19 -8.75
C ALA A 18 8.36 14.99 -7.48
N ARG A 19 8.70 16.28 -7.65
CA ARG A 19 8.93 17.18 -6.49
C ARG A 19 7.65 17.50 -5.73
N TYR A 20 6.51 17.45 -6.40
CA TYR A 20 5.19 17.73 -5.85
C TYR A 20 4.17 16.79 -6.50
N VAL A 21 3.19 16.36 -5.72
CA VAL A 21 2.08 15.53 -6.17
C VAL A 21 0.78 16.05 -5.54
N ALA A 22 -0.30 16.08 -6.31
CA ALA A 22 -1.63 16.32 -5.80
C ALA A 22 -2.30 14.97 -5.51
N HIS A 23 -2.78 14.78 -4.28
CA HIS A 23 -3.53 13.60 -3.89
C HIS A 23 -4.84 14.03 -3.25
N ASP A 24 -5.91 13.28 -3.51
CA ASP A 24 -7.18 13.46 -2.80
C ASP A 24 -6.98 13.24 -1.29
N ALA A 25 -7.43 14.21 -0.50
CA ALA A 25 -7.25 14.27 0.94
C ALA A 25 -7.95 13.11 1.67
N ASP A 26 -9.01 12.54 1.10
CA ASP A 26 -9.72 11.40 1.68
C ASP A 26 -8.84 10.13 1.76
N PHE A 27 -7.74 10.10 0.99
CA PHE A 27 -6.76 9.02 0.98
C PHE A 27 -5.42 9.41 1.62
N CYS A 28 -5.32 10.61 2.20
CA CYS A 28 -4.13 11.06 2.91
C CYS A 28 -4.26 10.82 4.42
N TYR A 29 -3.36 10.01 4.96
CA TYR A 29 -3.33 9.67 6.38
C TYR A 29 -2.13 10.32 7.07
N LYS A 30 -2.33 10.78 8.31
CA LYS A 30 -1.24 11.33 9.11
C LYS A 30 -0.27 10.22 9.50
N ILE A 31 1.02 10.47 9.30
CA ILE A 31 2.09 9.63 9.82
C ILE A 31 2.19 9.84 11.34
N ALA A 32 2.46 8.75 12.07
CA ALA A 32 2.64 8.81 13.51
C ALA A 32 3.95 9.53 13.87
N ASP A 33 3.96 10.24 15.02
CA ASP A 33 5.10 11.06 15.43
C ASP A 33 6.41 10.28 15.60
N ASN A 34 6.32 8.96 15.81
CA ASN A 34 7.46 8.06 16.00
C ASN A 34 7.89 7.33 14.72
N MET A 35 7.36 7.70 13.54
CA MET A 35 7.61 7.04 12.26
C MET A 35 8.32 8.00 11.30
N THR A 36 9.32 7.47 10.57
CA THR A 36 10.03 8.25 9.54
C THR A 36 9.22 8.37 8.25
N MET A 37 9.59 9.27 7.34
CA MET A 37 8.92 9.37 6.04
C MET A 37 9.22 8.14 5.16
N GLU A 38 10.40 7.56 5.32
CA GLU A 38 10.84 6.32 4.67
C GLU A 38 9.97 5.14 5.10
N ASP A 39 9.70 4.99 6.41
CA ASP A 39 8.76 3.99 6.92
C ASP A 39 7.34 4.24 6.37
N GLY A 40 6.94 5.51 6.30
CA GLY A 40 5.66 5.93 5.72
C GLY A 40 5.51 5.51 4.25
N ALA A 41 6.59 5.62 3.46
CA ALA A 41 6.58 5.21 2.06
C ALA A 41 6.39 3.68 1.89
N LEU A 42 6.81 2.88 2.87
CA LEU A 42 6.64 1.42 2.87
C LEU A 42 5.23 0.98 3.29
N LEU A 43 4.36 1.89 3.73
CA LEU A 43 2.99 1.55 4.11
C LEU A 43 2.16 1.06 2.94
N GLU A 44 2.39 1.56 1.72
CA GLU A 44 1.70 1.11 0.52
C GLU A 44 1.95 -0.40 0.25
N PRO A 45 3.19 -0.89 0.08
CA PRO A 45 3.41 -2.30 -0.17
C PRO A 45 3.06 -3.18 1.04
N LEU A 46 3.25 -2.68 2.27
CA LEU A 46 2.83 -3.39 3.47
C LEU A 46 1.31 -3.61 3.50
N SER A 47 0.53 -2.60 3.06
CA SER A 47 -0.93 -2.68 3.05
C SER A 47 -1.43 -3.82 2.16
N VAL A 48 -0.73 -4.12 1.05
CA VAL A 48 -1.02 -5.25 0.17
C VAL A 48 -0.87 -6.57 0.91
N ALA A 49 0.23 -6.76 1.64
CA ALA A 49 0.46 -7.96 2.44
C ALA A 49 -0.57 -8.11 3.58
N VAL A 50 -0.91 -7.02 4.27
CA VAL A 50 -1.96 -6.99 5.30
C VAL A 50 -3.32 -7.36 4.71
N HIS A 51 -3.66 -6.81 3.54
CA HIS A 51 -4.91 -7.14 2.87
C HIS A 51 -4.96 -8.62 2.45
N ALA A 52 -3.87 -9.15 1.88
CA ALA A 52 -3.77 -10.54 1.46
C ALA A 52 -3.94 -11.53 2.62
N THR A 53 -3.23 -11.28 3.74
CA THR A 53 -3.32 -12.12 4.95
C THR A 53 -4.71 -12.07 5.59
N ARG A 54 -5.36 -10.90 5.63
CA ARG A 54 -6.75 -10.76 6.08
C ARG A 54 -7.72 -11.53 5.18
N ARG A 55 -7.58 -11.38 3.86
CA ARG A 55 -8.42 -12.08 2.87
C ARG A 55 -8.25 -13.60 2.94
N ALA A 56 -7.05 -14.07 3.25
CA ALA A 56 -6.75 -15.50 3.45
C ALA A 56 -7.11 -16.02 4.85
N ASN A 57 -7.64 -15.16 5.76
CA ASN A 57 -7.94 -15.49 7.15
C ASN A 57 -6.77 -16.16 7.88
N VAL A 58 -5.56 -15.59 7.73
CA VAL A 58 -4.36 -16.12 8.38
C VAL A 58 -4.49 -15.96 9.90
N THR A 59 -4.31 -17.05 10.64
CA THR A 59 -4.31 -17.07 12.10
C THR A 59 -3.07 -17.78 12.66
N ILE A 60 -2.79 -17.54 13.94
CA ILE A 60 -1.71 -18.21 14.67
C ILE A 60 -1.86 -19.73 14.57
N GLY A 61 -0.74 -20.43 14.36
CA GLY A 61 -0.67 -21.89 14.28
C GLY A 61 -0.87 -22.47 12.88
N GLN A 62 -1.23 -21.65 11.88
CA GLN A 62 -1.35 -22.10 10.49
C GLN A 62 0.03 -22.21 9.81
N LYS A 63 0.16 -23.21 8.93
CA LYS A 63 1.31 -23.34 8.02
C LYS A 63 0.98 -22.66 6.71
N ILE A 64 1.82 -21.71 6.30
CA ILE A 64 1.62 -20.89 5.10
C ILE A 64 2.79 -21.11 4.13
N LEU A 65 2.51 -21.17 2.84
CA LEU A 65 3.51 -21.19 1.77
C LEU A 65 3.57 -19.81 1.12
N VAL A 66 4.76 -19.21 1.08
CA VAL A 66 5.03 -17.97 0.35
C VAL A 66 5.88 -18.31 -0.87
N LEU A 67 5.38 -17.99 -2.06
CA LEU A 67 6.08 -18.22 -3.32
C LEU A 67 6.72 -16.91 -3.80
N GLY A 68 8.00 -16.72 -3.47
CA GLY A 68 8.76 -15.49 -3.73
C GLY A 68 8.91 -14.60 -2.49
N ALA A 69 10.13 -14.09 -2.25
CA ALA A 69 10.49 -13.32 -1.05
C ALA A 69 11.17 -11.99 -1.43
N GLY A 70 10.64 -11.34 -2.47
CA GLY A 70 11.09 -10.04 -2.95
C GLY A 70 10.33 -8.87 -2.33
#